data_AF-H0EPU4-F1
#
_entry.id   AF-H0EPU4-F1
#
_cell.length_a   1.000
_cell.length_b   1.000
_cell.length_c   1.000
_cell.angle_alpha   90.00
_cell.angle_beta   90.00
_cell.angle_gamma   90.00
#
_symmetry.space_group_name_H-M   'P 1'
#
loop_
_entity.id
_entity.type
_entity.pdbx_description
1 polymer ?
#
loop_
_entity_poly.entity_id
_entity_poly.type
_entity_poly.pdbx_seq_one_letter_code
_entity_poly.pdbx_strand_id
1 'polypeptide(L)'
;MASKRKAAAMAPAPEEPIDPADELMFLCLGGGNEVGRSCHILQYKGKTVMLDAGMHAGYEGLAALPFYDDFDLSTVDVLLISQ
;
A
#
# COMPACT_ATOMS: atom_id res chain seq x y z
N MET A 1 11.98 14.37 47.54
CA MET A 1 13.09 14.13 46.59
C MET A 1 12.59 13.16 45.52
N ALA A 2 12.14 13.68 44.38
CA ALA A 2 11.63 12.85 43.28
C ALA A 2 12.79 12.16 42.55
N SER A 3 12.73 10.83 42.47
CA SER A 3 13.71 10.00 41.77
C SER A 3 13.66 10.31 40.28
N LYS A 4 14.68 11.02 39.77
CA LYS A 4 14.88 11.25 38.33
C LYS A 4 15.21 9.90 37.67
N ARG A 5 14.24 9.30 36.97
CA ARG A 5 14.49 8.15 36.09
C ARG A 5 15.46 8.59 34.98
N LYS A 6 16.58 7.87 34.86
CA LYS A 6 17.63 8.13 33.87
C LYS A 6 17.04 8.06 32.46
N ALA A 7 17.18 9.14 31.68
CA ALA A 7 16.85 9.25 30.26
C ALA A 7 17.78 8.41 29.33
N ALA A 8 18.42 7.37 29.87
CA ALA A 8 19.45 6.58 29.17
C ALA A 8 18.88 5.39 28.38
N ALA A 9 17.55 5.22 28.33
CA ALA A 9 16.90 4.11 27.63
C ALA A 9 16.37 4.47 26.22
N MET A 10 16.70 5.66 25.69
CA MET A 10 16.23 6.12 24.37
C MET A 10 17.39 6.50 23.45
N ALA A 11 18.56 5.87 23.59
CA ALA A 11 19.51 5.90 22.50
C ALA A 11 18.86 5.11 21.34
N PRO A 12 18.69 5.68 20.14
CA PRO A 12 18.32 4.87 18.98
C PRO A 12 19.38 3.78 18.87
N ALA A 13 18.93 2.53 18.79
CA ALA A 13 19.81 1.45 18.38
C ALA A 13 20.49 1.88 17.07
N PRO A 14 21.75 1.48 16.80
CA PRO A 14 22.33 1.71 15.49
C PRO A 14 21.29 1.25 14.45
N GLU A 15 20.82 2.18 13.62
CA GLU A 15 19.83 1.87 12.58
C GLU A 15 20.49 0.86 11.65
N GLU A 16 20.19 -0.42 11.87
CA GLU A 16 20.47 -1.45 10.89
C GLU A 16 19.73 -1.03 9.60
N PRO A 17 20.37 -1.16 8.43
CA PRO A 17 19.72 -0.81 7.18
C PRO A 17 18.41 -1.60 7.08
N ILE A 18 17.30 -0.86 6.94
CA ILE A 18 15.97 -1.46 6.79
C ILE A 18 15.98 -2.28 5.50
N ASP A 19 15.62 -3.55 5.59
CA ASP A 19 15.42 -4.38 4.42
C ASP A 19 14.27 -3.77 3.60
N PRO A 20 14.43 -3.51 2.29
CA PRO A 20 13.34 -3.05 1.44
C PRO A 20 12.06 -3.90 1.54
N ALA A 21 12.17 -5.19 1.89
CA ALA A 21 11.02 -6.06 2.12
C ALA A 21 10.20 -5.67 3.36
N ASP A 22 10.78 -4.96 4.33
CA ASP A 22 10.12 -4.45 5.53
C ASP A 22 9.51 -3.06 5.34
N GLU A 23 9.63 -2.47 4.15
CA GLU A 23 8.89 -1.28 3.77
C GLU A 23 7.49 -1.65 3.27
N LEU A 24 6.47 -0.95 3.77
CA LEU A 24 5.11 -1.07 3.26
C LEU A 24 4.95 -0.12 2.08
N MET A 25 4.65 -0.69 0.92
CA MET A 25 4.35 0.06 -0.30
C MET A 25 2.83 0.06 -0.50
N PHE A 26 2.26 1.24 -0.78
CA PHE A 26 0.87 1.43 -1.11
C PHE A 26 0.73 2.26 -2.39
N LEU A 27 0.20 1.67 -3.45
CA LEU A 27 0.05 2.28 -4.76
C LEU A 27 -1.43 2.33 -5.15
N CYS A 28 -1.91 3.50 -5.56
CA CYS A 28 -3.27 3.66 -6.06
C CYS A 28 -3.28 3.49 -7.59
N LEU A 29 -3.89 2.42 -8.09
CA LEU A 29 -4.17 2.21 -9.52
C LEU A 29 -5.52 2.82 -9.94
N GLY A 30 -6.35 3.22 -8.98
CA GLY A 30 -7.58 3.96 -9.19
C GLY A 30 -8.26 4.29 -7.86
N GLY A 31 -9.05 5.36 -7.80
CA GLY A 31 -9.60 5.88 -6.54
C GLY A 31 -8.63 6.76 -5.73
N GLY A 32 -7.41 7.00 -6.23
CA GLY A 32 -6.45 7.92 -5.64
C GLY A 32 -6.78 9.37 -5.99
N ASN A 33 -7.22 10.17 -5.00
CA ASN A 33 -7.70 11.56 -5.19
C ASN A 33 -8.87 11.70 -6.18
N GLU A 34 -9.67 10.63 -6.33
CA GLU A 34 -10.85 10.59 -7.19
C GLU A 34 -11.90 9.64 -6.62
N VAL A 35 -13.10 9.59 -7.23
CA VAL A 35 -14.18 8.67 -6.83
C VAL A 35 -14.53 7.76 -8.01
N GLY A 36 -14.47 6.45 -7.78
CA GLY A 36 -14.69 5.42 -8.81
C GLY A 36 -13.40 4.65 -9.10
N ARG A 37 -13.54 3.50 -9.79
CA ARG A 37 -12.42 2.60 -10.15
C ARG A 37 -11.45 2.27 -9.01
N SER A 38 -11.95 2.11 -7.79
CA SER A 38 -11.14 1.73 -6.62
C SER A 38 -10.27 0.51 -6.94
N CYS A 39 -8.96 0.68 -6.85
CA CYS A 39 -7.98 -0.38 -7.04
C CYS A 39 -6.65 0.06 -6.44
N HIS A 40 -6.16 -0.69 -5.45
CA HIS A 40 -4.96 -0.33 -4.71
C HIS A 40 -4.07 -1.55 -4.55
N ILE A 41 -2.76 -1.35 -4.68
CA ILE A 41 -1.75 -2.37 -4.43
C ILE A 41 -1.13 -2.10 -3.07
N LEU A 42 -1.08 -3.13 -2.24
CA LEU A 42 -0.36 -3.16 -0.98
C LEU A 42 0.75 -4.21 -1.08
N GLN A 43 2.01 -3.80 -0.92
CA GLN A 43 3.14 -4.72 -0.87
C GLN A 43 3.83 -4.66 0.48
N TYR A 44 4.07 -5.82 1.09
CA TYR A 44 4.79 -5.92 2.36
C TYR A 44 5.38 -7.32 2.54
N LYS A 45 6.63 -7.43 2.98
CA LYS A 45 7.35 -8.71 3.21
C LYS A 45 7.23 -9.68 2.03
N GLY A 46 7.36 -9.16 0.81
CA GLY A 46 7.25 -9.93 -0.43
C GLY A 46 5.86 -10.58 -0.63
N LYS A 47 4.81 -9.97 -0.09
CA LYS A 47 3.41 -10.28 -0.41
C LYS A 47 2.80 -9.09 -1.12
N THR A 48 1.98 -9.35 -2.13
CA THR A 48 1.27 -8.34 -2.91
C THR A 48 -0.23 -8.60 -2.81
N VAL A 49 -0.95 -7.64 -2.25
CA VAL A 49 -2.41 -7.66 -2.10
C VAL A 49 -3.00 -6.59 -3.01
N MET A 50 -3.97 -6.98 -3.85
CA MET A 50 -4.80 -6.05 -4.59
C MET A 50 -6.11 -5.83 -3.85
N LEU A 51 -6.41 -4.57 -3.54
CA LEU A 51 -7.63 -4.13 -2.87
C LEU A 51 -8.54 -3.48 -3.91
N ASP A 52 -9.69 -4.11 -4.14
CA ASP A 52 -10.69 -3.77 -5.15
C ASP A 52 -10.22 -3.83 -6.61
N ALA A 53 -11.20 -3.92 -7.51
CA ALA A 53 -11.05 -3.92 -8.96
C ALA A 53 -12.28 -3.23 -9.60
N GLY A 54 -12.57 -2.01 -9.14
CA GLY A 54 -13.79 -1.29 -9.53
C GLY A 54 -13.72 -0.67 -10.93
N MET A 55 -14.84 -0.11 -11.39
CA MET A 55 -14.92 0.73 -12.59
C MET A 55 -15.30 2.17 -12.25
N HIS A 56 -14.89 3.12 -13.08
CA HIS A 56 -15.25 4.53 -12.93
C HIS A 56 -16.56 4.83 -13.68
N ALA A 57 -17.61 5.23 -12.95
CA ALA A 57 -18.95 5.41 -13.52
C ALA A 57 -19.05 6.56 -14.55
N GLY A 58 -18.13 7.53 -14.50
CA GLY A 58 -18.09 8.66 -15.44
C GLY A 58 -17.29 8.44 -16.73
N TYR A 59 -16.72 7.25 -16.93
CA TYR A 59 -15.95 6.91 -18.13
C TYR A 59 -16.52 5.66 -18.80
N GLU A 60 -16.15 5.43 -20.05
CA GLU A 60 -16.60 4.28 -20.84
C GLU A 60 -15.43 3.42 -21.33
N GLY A 61 -15.71 2.14 -21.56
CA GLY A 61 -14.75 1.19 -22.09
C GLY A 61 -13.49 1.07 -21.21
N LEU A 62 -12.33 0.97 -21.87
CA LEU A 62 -11.04 0.81 -21.18
C LEU A 62 -10.68 2.00 -20.27
N ALA A 63 -11.17 3.21 -20.58
CA ALA A 63 -10.90 4.39 -19.77
C ALA A 63 -11.60 4.36 -18.40
N ALA A 64 -12.61 3.50 -18.23
CA ALA A 64 -13.29 3.29 -16.95
C ALA A 64 -12.54 2.33 -16.02
N LEU A 65 -11.54 1.60 -16.52
CA LEU A 65 -10.79 0.65 -15.73
C LEU A 65 -9.72 1.36 -14.87
N PRO A 66 -9.25 0.70 -13.80
CA PRO A 66 -8.00 1.07 -13.15
C PRO A 66 -6.81 0.98 -14.11
N PHE A 67 -5.70 1.63 -13.74
CA PHE A 67 -4.45 1.61 -14.51
C PHE A 67 -3.70 0.28 -14.36
N TYR A 68 -4.29 -0.83 -14.82
CA TYR A 68 -3.71 -2.16 -14.70
C TYR A 68 -2.35 -2.32 -15.40
N ASP A 69 -2.12 -1.55 -16.45
CA ASP A 69 -0.87 -1.61 -17.22
C ASP A 69 0.33 -1.04 -16.44
N ASP A 70 0.09 -0.25 -15.39
CA ASP A 70 1.13 0.38 -14.57
C ASP A 70 1.70 -0.57 -13.50
N PHE A 71 1.15 -1.79 -13.38
CA PHE A 71 1.59 -2.79 -12.40
C PHE A 71 1.56 -4.21 -12.96
N ASP A 72 2.55 -5.03 -12.60
CA ASP A 72 2.57 -6.44 -12.97
C ASP A 72 1.58 -7.25 -12.11
N LEU A 73 0.35 -7.40 -12.61
CA LEU A 73 -0.72 -8.14 -11.94
C LEU A 73 -0.38 -9.62 -11.71
N SER A 74 0.60 -10.20 -12.41
CA SER A 74 1.01 -11.59 -12.16
C SER A 74 1.67 -11.78 -10.79
N THR A 75 2.12 -10.69 -10.18
CA THR A 75 2.71 -10.68 -8.83
C THR A 75 1.68 -10.61 -7.71
N VAL A 76 0.39 -10.39 -8.01
CA VAL A 76 -0.68 -10.29 -7.02
C VAL A 76 -0.99 -11.67 -6.44
N ASP A 77 -0.83 -11.81 -5.13
CA ASP A 77 -1.12 -13.06 -4.41
C ASP A 77 -2.62 -13.22 -4.13
N VAL A 78 -3.31 -12.10 -3.84
CA VAL A 78 -4.73 -12.10 -3.48
C VAL A 78 -5.42 -10.80 -3.90
N LEU A 79 -6.65 -10.93 -4.37
CA LEU A 79 -7.59 -9.84 -4.61
C LEU A 79 -8.67 -9.86 -3.53
N LEU A 80 -8.84 -8.76 -2.82
CA LEU A 80 -9.90 -8.56 -1.83
C LEU A 80 -10.88 -7.51 -2.35
N ILE A 81 -12.16 -7.86 -2.46
CA ILE A 81 -13.24 -6.94 -2.83
C ILE A 81 -13.97 -6.50 -1.56
N SER A 82 -14.12 -5.19 -1.40
CA SER A 82 -14.73 -4.59 -0.22
C SER A 82 -16.25 -4.77 -0.17
N GLN A 83 -16.98 -4.45 -1.25
CA GLN A 83 -18.44 -4.51 -1.33
C GLN A 83 -18.98 -4.48 -2.76
#